data_AF-A0A6N7GNU0-F1
#
_entry.id   AF-A0A6N7GNU0-F1
#
_cell.length_a   1.000
_cell.length_b   1.000
_cell.length_c   1.000
_cell.angle_alpha   90.00
_cell.angle_beta   90.00
_cell.angle_gamma   90.00
#
_symmetry.space_group_name_H-M   'P 1'
#
loop_
_entity.id
_entity.type
_entity.pdbx_description
1 polymer ?
#
loop_
_entity_poly.entity_id
_entity_poly.type
_entity_poly.pdbx_seq_one_letter_code
_entity_poly.pdbx_strand_id
1 'polypeptide(L)'
;MSSHAQEPTAAGLWQKLDEDTKKPVIWFLFVDRGGVFEGYAAKTFPQPGEDPNPICTRCTDDRKGQPMLGLPMIRGMKRVGLKYEGGTVLDPRDGKVYSAVMTLSPDNRTLTLRGYLGFQFLGKDDVWYRVPDSGFKEVDPAILAKYAPERLETKKGKAKAPPR
;
A
#
# COMPACT_ATOMS: atom_id res chain seq x y z
N MET A 1 26.69 -6.82 -19.48
CA MET A 1 26.02 -6.91 -18.17
C MET A 1 24.66 -6.25 -18.30
N SER A 2 23.59 -7.02 -18.46
CA SER A 2 22.23 -6.46 -18.55
C SER A 2 21.79 -6.05 -17.15
N SER A 3 21.88 -4.76 -16.86
CA SER A 3 21.11 -4.13 -15.79
C SER A 3 19.64 -4.13 -16.24
N HIS A 4 18.89 -5.17 -15.90
CA HIS A 4 17.44 -5.09 -16.02
C HIS A 4 16.97 -4.01 -15.04
N ALA A 5 16.58 -2.85 -15.57
CA ALA A 5 15.80 -1.90 -14.79
C ALA A 5 14.56 -2.66 -14.29
N GLN A 6 14.35 -2.67 -12.99
CA GLN A 6 13.19 -3.34 -12.42
C GLN A 6 11.94 -2.66 -12.99
N GLU A 7 11.07 -3.45 -13.59
CA GLU A 7 9.84 -2.94 -14.19
C GLU A 7 9.03 -2.16 -13.13
N PRO A 8 8.50 -0.96 -13.45
CA PRO A 8 7.66 -0.21 -12.52
C PRO A 8 6.50 -1.06 -12.00
N THR A 9 6.35 -1.12 -10.68
CA THR A 9 5.34 -1.96 -10.02
C THR A 9 4.73 -1.25 -8.82
N ALA A 10 3.44 -1.50 -8.55
CA ALA A 10 2.78 -0.98 -7.36
C ALA A 10 3.33 -1.63 -6.07
N ALA A 11 4.02 -2.77 -6.13
CA ALA A 11 4.60 -3.39 -4.95
C ALA A 11 5.59 -2.43 -4.25
N GLY A 12 5.52 -2.37 -2.92
CA GLY A 12 6.34 -1.48 -2.09
C GLY A 12 5.52 -0.56 -1.19
N LEU A 13 6.20 0.44 -0.62
CA LEU A 13 5.60 1.39 0.31
C LEU A 13 5.13 2.66 -0.39
N TRP A 14 3.95 3.13 0.00
CA TRP A 14 3.29 4.32 -0.56
C TRP A 14 2.72 5.18 0.55
N GLN A 15 2.92 6.49 0.44
CA GLN A 15 2.46 7.46 1.41
C GLN A 15 1.26 8.23 0.87
N LYS A 16 0.16 8.17 1.63
CA LYS A 16 -0.96 9.08 1.47
C LYS A 16 -0.71 10.34 2.29
N LEU A 17 -1.03 11.48 1.70
CA LEU A 17 -1.04 12.77 2.37
C LEU A 17 -2.46 13.22 2.68
N ASP A 18 -2.58 14.06 3.69
CA ASP A 18 -3.76 14.87 3.90
C ASP A 18 -3.84 15.94 2.79
N GLU A 19 -5.03 16.12 2.21
CA GLU A 19 -5.21 17.00 1.05
C GLU A 19 -4.93 18.47 1.40
N ASP A 20 -5.29 18.90 2.60
CA ASP A 20 -5.17 20.30 3.04
C ASP A 20 -3.77 20.60 3.59
N THR A 21 -3.32 19.78 4.54
CA THR A 21 -2.08 20.02 5.28
C THR A 21 -0.83 19.46 4.61
N LYS A 22 -0.98 18.60 3.61
CA LYS A 22 0.10 17.84 2.94
C LYS A 22 0.94 16.99 3.89
N LYS A 23 0.46 16.75 5.12
CA LYS A 23 1.14 15.89 6.09
C LYS A 23 0.88 14.41 5.77
N PRO A 24 1.83 13.50 6.08
CA PRO A 24 1.57 12.07 6.02
C PRO A 24 0.36 11.70 6.87
N VAL A 25 -0.52 10.84 6.35
CA VAL A 25 -1.65 10.27 7.10
C VAL A 25 -1.41 8.79 7.37
N ILE A 26 -0.99 8.07 6.33
CA ILE A 26 -0.80 6.63 6.38
C ILE A 26 0.19 6.21 5.29
N TRP A 27 1.00 5.20 5.60
CA TRP A 27 1.75 4.43 4.63
C TRP A 27 1.04 3.12 4.35
N PHE A 28 1.00 2.73 3.08
CA PHE A 28 0.49 1.46 2.60
C PHE A 28 1.64 0.59 2.11
N LEU A 29 1.64 -0.68 2.50
CA LEU A 29 2.44 -1.73 1.91
C LEU A 29 1.61 -2.45 0.85
N PHE A 30 2.00 -2.33 -0.42
CA PHE A 30 1.46 -3.16 -1.49
C PHE A 30 2.33 -4.39 -1.73
N VAL A 31 1.66 -5.54 -1.86
CA VAL A 31 2.29 -6.82 -2.18
C VAL A 31 1.70 -7.39 -3.45
N ASP A 32 2.53 -8.07 -4.23
CA ASP A 32 2.13 -8.83 -5.41
C ASP A 32 1.88 -10.29 -5.03
N ARG A 33 0.70 -10.82 -5.35
CA ARG A 33 0.32 -12.22 -5.20
C ARG A 33 0.01 -12.84 -6.58
N GLY A 34 1.01 -12.86 -7.45
CA GLY A 34 0.88 -13.47 -8.78
C GLY A 34 0.07 -12.61 -9.76
N GLY A 35 0.31 -11.31 -9.78
CA GLY A 35 -0.37 -10.33 -10.63
C GLY A 35 -1.61 -9.70 -10.01
N VAL A 36 -1.99 -10.15 -8.80
CA VAL A 36 -3.07 -9.57 -7.99
C VAL A 36 -2.46 -8.88 -6.78
N PHE A 37 -2.74 -7.58 -6.65
CA PHE A 37 -2.15 -6.73 -5.65
C PHE A 37 -3.11 -6.48 -4.48
N GLU A 38 -2.55 -6.49 -3.29
CA GLU A 38 -3.23 -6.10 -2.04
C GLU A 38 -2.43 -5.00 -1.35
N GLY A 39 -3.13 -4.06 -0.71
CA GLY A 39 -2.53 -2.95 0.02
C GLY A 39 -2.96 -2.98 1.49
N TYR A 40 -1.97 -2.97 2.38
CA TYR A 40 -2.16 -3.00 3.83
C TYR A 40 -1.69 -1.70 4.47
N ALA A 41 -2.38 -1.25 5.49
CA ALA A 41 -1.91 -0.16 6.35
C ALA A 41 -0.60 -0.56 7.06
N ALA A 42 0.52 0.09 6.73
CA ALA A 42 1.85 -0.27 7.21
C ALA A 42 2.34 0.63 8.35
N LYS A 43 1.94 1.90 8.34
CA LYS A 43 2.27 2.90 9.36
C LYS A 43 1.24 4.02 9.34
N THR A 44 0.83 4.50 10.49
CA THR A 44 -0.10 5.63 10.65
C THR A 44 0.63 6.85 11.21
N PHE A 45 0.07 8.03 10.97
CA PHE A 45 0.59 9.30 11.47
C PHE A 45 -0.54 10.04 12.21
N PRO A 46 -0.94 9.56 13.39
CA PRO A 46 -2.02 10.15 14.18
C PRO A 46 -1.69 11.57 14.64
N GLN A 47 -2.71 12.38 14.89
CA GLN A 47 -2.54 13.64 15.61
C GLN A 47 -2.20 13.37 17.10
N PRO A 48 -1.60 14.34 17.82
CA PRO A 48 -1.34 14.20 19.25
C PRO A 48 -2.63 13.84 20.02
N GLY A 49 -2.59 12.74 20.78
CA GLY A 49 -3.72 12.24 21.56
C GLY A 49 -4.63 11.25 20.84
N GLU A 50 -4.42 11.00 19.55
CA GLU A 50 -5.09 9.92 18.82
C GLU A 50 -4.37 8.58 18.99
N ASP A 51 -5.13 7.48 18.97
CA ASP A 51 -4.59 6.13 18.96
C ASP A 51 -3.81 5.89 17.65
N PRO A 52 -2.53 5.49 17.69
CA PRO A 52 -1.78 5.15 16.49
C PRO A 52 -2.31 3.89 15.78
N ASN A 53 -3.05 3.01 16.45
CA ASN A 53 -3.54 1.78 15.87
C ASN A 53 -5.02 1.51 16.22
N PRO A 54 -5.94 2.39 15.79
CA PRO A 54 -7.33 2.29 16.16
C PRO A 54 -7.96 1.03 15.56
N ILE A 55 -8.93 0.46 16.26
CA ILE A 55 -9.74 -0.65 15.74
C ILE A 55 -10.75 -0.11 14.70
N CYS A 56 -10.92 -0.79 13.56
CA CYS A 56 -11.96 -0.43 12.60
C CYS A 56 -13.35 -0.84 13.12
N THR A 57 -13.99 0.03 13.88
CA THR A 57 -15.34 -0.19 14.45
C THR A 57 -16.45 0.03 13.44
N ARG A 58 -16.23 0.90 12.44
CA ARG A 58 -17.21 1.23 11.39
C ARG A 58 -17.25 0.22 10.24
N CYS A 59 -16.17 -0.54 10.05
CA CYS A 59 -16.11 -1.62 9.05
C CYS A 59 -17.29 -2.58 9.23
N THR A 60 -17.84 -3.07 8.13
CA THR A 60 -19.02 -3.95 8.14
C THR A 60 -18.74 -5.37 7.64
N ASP A 61 -17.54 -5.62 7.11
CA ASP A 61 -17.09 -6.92 6.60
C ASP A 61 -16.12 -7.62 7.57
N ASP A 62 -15.33 -8.56 7.06
CA ASP A 62 -14.31 -9.32 7.79
C ASP A 62 -13.22 -8.47 8.46
N ARG A 63 -13.17 -7.17 8.14
CA ARG A 63 -12.24 -6.20 8.73
C ARG A 63 -12.80 -5.51 9.97
N LYS A 64 -14.07 -5.74 10.33
CA LYS A 64 -14.68 -5.21 11.55
C LYS A 64 -13.95 -5.74 12.78
N GLY A 65 -13.62 -4.83 13.70
CA GLY A 65 -12.94 -5.19 14.95
C GLY A 65 -11.45 -5.49 14.80
N GLN A 66 -10.88 -5.30 13.61
CA GLN A 66 -9.45 -5.49 13.37
C GLN A 66 -8.68 -4.17 13.59
N PRO A 67 -7.42 -4.23 14.08
CA PRO A 67 -6.54 -3.06 14.16
C PRO A 67 -6.28 -2.44 12.79
N MET A 68 -6.07 -1.12 12.75
CA MET A 68 -5.75 -0.39 11.53
C MET A 68 -4.44 -0.89 10.92
N LEU A 69 -3.38 -1.03 11.70
CA LEU A 69 -2.09 -1.54 11.24
C LEU A 69 -2.22 -3.00 10.82
N GLY A 70 -1.78 -3.31 9.60
CA GLY A 70 -1.90 -4.61 8.96
C GLY A 70 -3.27 -4.88 8.32
N LEU A 71 -4.21 -3.93 8.39
CA LEU A 71 -5.54 -4.07 7.79
C LEU A 71 -5.45 -4.07 6.25
N PRO A 72 -6.00 -5.07 5.55
CA PRO A 72 -6.05 -5.09 4.08
C PRO A 72 -7.11 -4.09 3.58
N MET A 73 -6.70 -2.84 3.38
CA MET A 73 -7.60 -1.78 2.93
C MET A 73 -7.85 -1.83 1.42
N ILE A 74 -6.86 -2.30 0.64
CA ILE A 74 -6.95 -2.45 -0.82
C ILE A 74 -6.85 -3.93 -1.16
N ARG A 75 -7.79 -4.45 -1.96
CA ARG A 75 -7.87 -5.89 -2.29
C ARG A 75 -8.16 -6.11 -3.77
N GLY A 76 -7.60 -7.19 -4.33
CA GLY A 76 -8.01 -7.72 -5.64
C GLY A 76 -7.57 -6.90 -6.86
N MET A 77 -6.56 -6.05 -6.73
CA MET A 77 -6.13 -5.15 -7.81
C MET A 77 -5.33 -5.92 -8.88
N LYS A 78 -5.91 -6.20 -10.04
CA LYS A 78 -5.26 -6.97 -11.12
C LYS A 78 -4.43 -6.06 -12.01
N ARG A 79 -3.14 -6.39 -12.22
CA ARG A 79 -2.22 -5.57 -13.01
C ARG A 79 -2.49 -5.69 -14.52
N VAL A 80 -2.57 -4.55 -15.19
CA VAL A 80 -2.65 -4.37 -16.65
C VAL A 80 -1.67 -3.24 -17.04
N GLY A 81 -0.41 -3.59 -17.28
CA GLY A 81 0.67 -2.63 -17.49
C GLY A 81 0.90 -1.73 -16.28
N LEU A 82 0.65 -0.43 -16.43
CA LEU A 82 0.71 0.56 -15.35
C LEU A 82 -0.63 0.78 -14.64
N LYS A 83 -1.71 0.15 -15.09
CA LYS A 83 -3.02 0.18 -14.43
C LYS A 83 -3.23 -1.05 -13.58
N TYR A 84 -4.03 -0.90 -12.54
CA TYR A 84 -4.49 -1.99 -11.70
C TYR A 84 -5.99 -1.86 -11.54
N GLU A 85 -6.73 -2.92 -11.87
CA GLU A 85 -8.18 -2.81 -12.09
C GLU A 85 -8.93 -3.95 -11.39
N GLY A 86 -10.25 -3.76 -11.23
CA GLY A 86 -11.16 -4.78 -10.69
C GLY A 86 -11.04 -5.04 -9.19
N GLY A 87 -10.30 -4.18 -8.46
CA GLY A 87 -10.15 -4.30 -7.03
C GLY A 87 -11.08 -3.38 -6.24
N THR A 88 -10.84 -3.30 -4.93
CA THR A 88 -11.65 -2.55 -3.99
C THR A 88 -10.80 -1.78 -2.99
N VAL A 89 -11.34 -0.69 -2.46
CA VAL A 89 -10.77 0.08 -1.35
C VAL A 89 -11.81 0.22 -0.24
N LEU A 90 -11.41 -0.06 1.00
CA LEU A 90 -12.16 0.25 2.21
C LEU A 90 -11.84 1.66 2.68
N ASP A 91 -12.86 2.47 2.92
CA ASP A 91 -12.73 3.69 3.70
C ASP A 91 -13.11 3.40 5.16
N PRO A 92 -12.15 3.41 6.12
CA PRO A 92 -12.44 3.09 7.50
C PRO A 92 -13.23 4.20 8.20
N ARG A 93 -13.33 5.40 7.60
CA ARG A 93 -14.08 6.53 8.15
C ARG A 93 -15.57 6.31 8.03
N ASP A 94 -16.04 5.64 6.98
CA ASP A 94 -17.47 5.31 6.82
C ASP A 94 -17.76 3.81 6.83
N GLY A 95 -16.71 2.97 6.85
CA GLY A 95 -16.81 1.52 6.88
C GLY A 95 -17.23 0.88 5.56
N LYS A 96 -17.28 1.66 4.47
CA LYS A 96 -17.76 1.22 3.17
C LYS A 96 -16.62 0.73 2.29
N VAL A 97 -16.97 -0.20 1.41
CA VAL A 97 -16.08 -0.75 0.40
C VAL A 97 -16.49 -0.19 -0.96
N TYR A 98 -15.52 0.41 -1.64
CA TYR A 98 -15.67 1.04 -2.94
C TYR A 98 -14.96 0.19 -3.99
N SER A 99 -15.47 0.19 -5.23
CA SER A 99 -14.69 -0.30 -6.36
C SER A 99 -13.50 0.62 -6.58
N ALA A 100 -12.37 0.06 -6.99
CA ALA A 100 -11.14 0.82 -7.15
C ALA A 100 -10.36 0.49 -8.42
N VAL A 101 -9.71 1.53 -8.96
CA VAL A 101 -8.66 1.42 -9.97
C VAL A 101 -7.43 2.17 -9.49
N MET A 102 -6.24 1.69 -9.83
CA MET A 102 -4.99 2.39 -9.58
C MET A 102 -4.23 2.63 -10.87
N THR A 103 -3.54 3.76 -10.96
CA THR A 103 -2.62 4.06 -12.07
C THR A 103 -1.26 4.44 -11.49
N LEU A 104 -0.24 3.69 -11.89
CA LEU A 104 1.16 3.91 -11.53
C LEU A 104 1.79 4.85 -12.56
N SER A 105 2.53 5.85 -12.10
CA SER A 105 3.31 6.70 -13.00
C SER A 105 4.47 5.92 -13.64
N PRO A 106 4.84 6.22 -14.90
CA PRO A 106 5.97 5.55 -15.57
C PRO A 106 7.30 5.69 -14.84
N ASP A 107 7.50 6.77 -14.09
CA ASP A 107 8.71 7.02 -13.29
C ASP A 107 8.69 6.31 -11.91
N ASN A 108 7.63 5.54 -11.64
CA ASN A 108 7.48 4.72 -10.44
C ASN A 108 7.35 5.54 -9.13
N ARG A 109 7.02 6.83 -9.21
CA ARG A 109 6.98 7.77 -8.07
C ARG A 109 5.60 8.09 -7.52
N THR A 110 4.55 8.02 -8.33
CA THR A 110 3.18 8.31 -7.90
C THR A 110 2.23 7.17 -8.23
N LEU A 111 1.25 6.95 -7.36
CA LEU A 111 0.18 5.99 -7.51
C LEU A 111 -1.13 6.74 -7.30
N THR A 112 -1.92 6.88 -8.36
CA THR A 112 -3.27 7.43 -8.24
C THR A 112 -4.22 6.29 -7.93
N LEU A 113 -4.95 6.37 -6.81
CA LEU A 113 -6.03 5.46 -6.45
C LEU A 113 -7.36 6.19 -6.66
N ARG A 114 -8.25 5.60 -7.46
CA ARG A 114 -9.63 6.08 -7.61
C ARG A 114 -10.60 5.12 -6.94
N GLY A 115 -11.40 5.62 -5.99
CA GLY A 115 -12.53 4.89 -5.40
C GLY A 115 -13.87 5.38 -5.96
N TYR A 116 -14.80 4.47 -6.26
CA TYR A 116 -16.11 4.82 -6.83
C TYR A 116 -17.23 3.84 -6.44
N LEU A 117 -18.48 4.33 -6.53
CA LEU A 117 -19.70 3.53 -6.42
C LEU A 117 -20.37 3.44 -7.79
N GLY A 118 -20.49 2.23 -8.34
CA GLY A 118 -21.11 2.00 -9.65
C GLY A 118 -20.24 2.52 -10.80
N PHE A 119 -20.43 3.79 -11.19
CA PHE A 119 -19.75 4.39 -12.33
C PHE A 119 -18.42 5.05 -11.95
N GLN A 120 -17.34 4.69 -12.66
CA GLN A 120 -15.97 5.17 -12.39
C GLN A 120 -15.81 6.70 -12.42
N PHE A 121 -16.52 7.38 -13.33
CA PHE A 121 -16.41 8.83 -13.51
C PHE A 121 -17.00 9.65 -12.35
N LEU A 122 -17.83 9.04 -11.49
CA LEU A 122 -18.34 9.66 -10.26
C LEU A 122 -17.42 9.41 -9.03
N GLY A 123 -16.27 8.76 -9.24
CA GLY A 123 -15.30 8.46 -8.20
C GLY A 123 -14.42 9.64 -7.79
N LYS A 124 -13.72 9.46 -6.68
CA LYS A 124 -12.70 10.39 -6.17
C LYS A 124 -11.32 9.80 -6.34
N ASP A 125 -10.38 10.66 -6.75
CA ASP A 125 -8.96 10.32 -6.84
C ASP A 125 -8.23 10.70 -5.56
N ASP A 126 -7.23 9.90 -5.22
CA ASP A 126 -6.24 10.17 -4.19
C ASP A 126 -4.86 9.85 -4.77
N VAL A 127 -3.86 10.71 -4.51
CA VAL A 127 -2.51 10.58 -5.09
C VAL A 127 -1.53 10.23 -3.98
N TRP A 128 -0.93 9.05 -4.12
CA TRP A 128 0.04 8.53 -3.16
C TRP A 128 1.45 8.60 -3.73
N TYR A 129 2.43 8.74 -2.85
CA TYR A 129 3.82 8.98 -3.21
C TYR A 129 4.68 7.83 -2.75
N ARG A 130 5.61 7.39 -3.61
CA ARG A 130 6.51 6.28 -3.30
C ARG A 130 7.35 6.61 -2.06
N VAL A 131 7.35 5.72 -1.09
CA VAL A 131 8.29 5.76 0.03
C VAL A 131 9.55 4.98 -0.38
N PRO A 132 10.77 5.52 -0.16
CA PRO A 132 12.00 4.79 -0.45
C PRO A 132 12.13 3.50 0.35
N ASP A 133 12.95 2.56 -0.13
CA ASP A 133 13.18 1.26 0.53
C ASP A 133 13.74 1.41 1.97
N SER A 134 14.37 2.53 2.32
CA SER A 134 14.78 2.80 3.70
C SER A 134 13.59 2.90 4.68
N GLY A 135 12.39 3.24 4.19
CA GLY A 135 11.17 3.36 4.99
C GLY A 135 10.69 2.03 5.57
N PHE A 136 11.08 0.88 5.00
CA PHE A 136 10.77 -0.43 5.58
C PHE A 136 11.33 -0.61 7.01
N LYS A 137 12.37 0.14 7.39
CA LYS A 137 12.92 0.13 8.76
C LYS A 137 11.96 0.70 9.80
N GLU A 138 10.96 1.46 9.37
CA GLU A 138 9.98 2.12 10.24
C GLU A 138 8.64 1.36 10.30
N VAL A 139 8.49 0.28 9.53
CA VAL A 139 7.29 -0.56 9.52
C VAL A 139 7.41 -1.61 10.62
N ASP A 140 6.30 -1.89 11.30
CA ASP A 140 6.24 -2.94 12.32
C ASP A 140 6.73 -4.30 11.75
N PRO A 141 7.74 -4.93 12.37
CA PRO A 141 8.25 -6.23 11.93
C PRO A 141 7.20 -7.33 11.80
N ALA A 142 6.11 -7.30 12.59
CA ALA A 142 5.03 -8.28 12.51
C ALA A 142 4.23 -8.14 11.19
N ILE A 143 4.03 -6.90 10.71
CA ILE A 143 3.40 -6.65 9.40
C ILE A 143 4.31 -7.17 8.29
N LEU A 144 5.62 -6.89 8.37
CA LEU A 144 6.59 -7.38 7.39
C LEU A 144 6.69 -8.89 7.39
N ALA A 145 6.79 -9.54 8.55
CA ALA A 145 6.85 -11.00 8.66
C ALA A 145 5.62 -11.68 8.03
N LYS A 146 4.44 -11.06 8.17
CA LYS A 146 3.20 -11.58 7.61
C LYS A 146 3.06 -11.37 6.10
N TYR A 147 3.41 -10.19 5.60
CA TYR A 147 3.05 -9.79 4.24
C TYR A 147 4.22 -9.67 3.26
N ALA A 148 5.42 -9.36 3.76
CA ALA A 148 6.63 -9.14 2.96
C ALA A 148 7.89 -9.64 3.71
N PRO A 149 7.97 -10.95 4.06
CA PRO A 149 9.06 -11.49 4.87
C PRO A 149 10.44 -11.30 4.23
N GLU A 150 10.52 -11.24 2.89
CA GLU A 150 11.74 -10.95 2.16
C GLU A 150 12.35 -9.57 2.49
N ARG A 151 11.53 -8.63 2.98
CA ARG A 151 11.98 -7.29 3.40
C ARG A 151 12.70 -7.32 4.74
N LEU A 152 12.49 -8.34 5.58
CA LEU A 152 13.25 -8.56 6.81
C LEU A 152 14.65 -9.12 6.54
N GLU A 153 14.78 -9.96 5.50
CA GLU A 153 15.98 -10.73 5.18
C GLU A 153 17.08 -9.94 4.45
N THR A 154 16.83 -8.68 4.07
CA THR A 154 17.83 -7.81 3.40
C THR A 154 19.07 -7.49 4.26
N LYS A 155 19.20 -8.05 5.47
CA LYS A 155 20.43 -8.08 6.27
C LYS A 155 21.36 -9.29 6.03
N LYS A 156 21.03 -10.29 5.20
CA LYS A 156 21.93 -11.42 4.91
C LYS A 156 21.93 -11.82 3.43
N GLY A 157 22.90 -11.32 2.65
CA GLY A 157 23.32 -11.99 1.41
C GLY A 157 23.58 -11.10 0.18
N LYS A 158 24.69 -10.36 0.19
CA LYS A 158 25.49 -10.11 -1.04
C LYS A 158 26.99 -10.09 -0.69
N ALA A 159 27.47 -11.17 -0.08
CA ALA A 159 28.90 -11.50 -0.16
C ALA A 159 29.11 -12.27 -1.47
N LYS A 160 29.55 -11.56 -2.50
CA LYS A 160 29.98 -12.16 -3.77
C LYS A 160 31.27 -12.93 -3.49
N ALA A 161 31.24 -14.26 -3.55
CA ALA A 161 32.46 -15.06 -3.52
C ALA A 161 33.36 -14.67 -4.71
N PRO A 162 34.69 -14.52 -4.52
CA PRO A 162 35.60 -14.21 -5.61
C PRO A 162 35.72 -15.41 -6.57
N PRO A 163 35.88 -15.16 -7.89
CA PRO A 163 36.12 -16.24 -8.84
C PRO A 163 37.48 -16.91 -8.58
N ARG A 164 37.52 -18.22 -8.81
CA ARG A 164 38.71 -19.06 -8.69
C ARG A 164 39.61 -18.93 -9.91
#